data_AF-K1U4B0-F1
#
_entry.id   AF-K1U4B0-F1
#
_cell.length_a   1.000
_cell.length_b   1.000
_cell.length_c   1.000
_cell.angle_alpha   90.00
_cell.angle_beta   90.00
_cell.angle_gamma   90.00
#
_symmetry.space_group_name_H-M   'P 1'
#
loop_
_entity.id
_entity.type
_entity.pdbx_description
1 polymer ?
#
loop_
_entity_poly.entity_id
_entity_poly.type
_entity_poly.pdbx_seq_one_letter_code
_entity_poly.pdbx_strand_id
1 'polypeptide(L)'
;DFTEWPSESIDYAHVTWDQLNEMLDTGLVEVQNHSYNLHAYTSERHGCMQNRGESDAAYAELLRADLQRLQDELAEHTGRTPDTFAYPYGKYGDLTDTVLRDMGFQATLTCDWGVNHITRDPDCLYRLGRICRSHNQSLQSVLRRALKATA
;
A
#
# COMPACT_ATOMS: atom_id res chain seq x y z
N ASP A 1 -18.82 -1.46 11.38
CA ASP A 1 -17.94 -1.49 10.21
C ASP A 1 -17.64 -0.05 9.81
N PHE A 2 -16.38 0.31 9.57
CA PHE A 2 -16.01 1.67 9.16
C PHE A 2 -16.34 1.95 7.69
N THR A 3 -16.61 0.91 6.90
CA THR A 3 -16.99 1.05 5.49
C THR A 3 -18.46 1.47 5.33
N GLU A 4 -19.30 1.19 6.33
CA GLU A 4 -20.71 1.58 6.38
C GLU A 4 -20.94 2.91 7.11
N TRP A 5 -20.14 3.19 8.14
CA TRP A 5 -20.34 4.34 9.04
C TRP A 5 -19.09 5.23 9.05
N PRO A 6 -19.22 6.52 8.70
CA PRO A 6 -18.08 7.44 8.68
C PRO A 6 -17.37 7.52 10.03
N SER A 7 -16.05 7.46 10.02
CA SER A 7 -15.19 7.74 11.17
C SER A 7 -14.51 9.10 10.98
N GLU A 8 -14.99 10.12 11.68
CA GLU A 8 -14.39 11.46 11.68
C GLU A 8 -13.41 11.60 12.85
N SER A 9 -12.24 10.97 12.73
CA SER A 9 -11.12 11.14 13.68
C SER A 9 -9.96 11.86 13.00
N ILE A 10 -9.38 12.83 13.69
CA ILE A 10 -8.20 13.57 13.20
C ILE A 10 -6.94 12.68 13.15
N ASP A 11 -6.92 11.64 13.98
CA ASP A 11 -5.77 10.73 14.11
C ASP A 11 -5.90 9.51 13.18
N TYR A 12 -7.12 9.02 12.95
CA TYR A 12 -7.36 7.84 12.12
C TYR A 12 -8.80 7.80 11.57
N ALA A 13 -8.99 8.35 10.37
CA ALA A 13 -10.24 8.29 9.64
C ALA A 13 -10.20 7.20 8.56
N HIS A 14 -11.36 6.60 8.31
CA HIS A 14 -11.58 5.65 7.22
C HIS A 14 -12.63 6.24 6.28
N VAL A 15 -12.51 5.93 4.99
CA VAL A 15 -13.53 6.29 4.00
C VAL A 15 -14.58 5.18 3.92
N THR A 16 -15.84 5.57 3.73
CA THR A 16 -16.90 4.63 3.35
C THR A 16 -16.83 4.28 1.87
N TRP A 17 -17.55 3.25 1.43
CA TRP A 17 -17.64 2.90 0.00
C TRP A 17 -18.21 4.04 -0.86
N ASP A 18 -19.21 4.75 -0.37
CA ASP A 18 -19.81 5.89 -1.08
C ASP A 18 -18.80 7.04 -1.25
N GLN A 19 -18.04 7.36 -0.19
CA GLN A 19 -16.99 8.38 -0.26
C GLN A 19 -15.85 7.97 -1.20
N LEU A 20 -15.50 6.67 -1.21
CA LEU A 20 -14.50 6.15 -2.13
C LEU A 20 -14.97 6.28 -3.59
N ASN A 21 -16.21 5.90 -3.90
CA ASN A 21 -16.78 6.03 -5.24
C ASN A 21 -16.89 7.50 -5.66
N GLU A 22 -17.28 8.42 -4.76
CA GLU A 22 -17.26 9.86 -5.02
C GLU A 22 -15.87 10.34 -5.47
N MET A 23 -14.80 9.90 -4.78
CA MET A 23 -13.43 10.23 -5.16
C MET A 23 -13.04 9.62 -6.52
N LEU A 24 -13.41 8.37 -6.78
CA LEU A 24 -13.09 7.66 -8.02
C LEU A 24 -13.80 8.26 -9.24
N ASP A 25 -15.04 8.74 -9.08
CA ASP A 25 -15.84 9.36 -10.14
C ASP A 25 -15.23 10.68 -10.67
N THR A 26 -14.37 11.32 -9.87
CA THR A 26 -13.61 12.49 -10.33
C THR A 26 -12.60 12.17 -11.43
N GLY A 27 -12.15 10.92 -11.51
CA GLY A 27 -11.03 10.51 -12.36
C GLY A 27 -9.66 11.06 -11.91
N LEU A 28 -9.57 11.68 -10.73
CA LEU A 28 -8.34 12.27 -10.19
C LEU A 28 -7.68 11.41 -9.10
N VAL A 29 -8.39 10.40 -8.60
CA VAL A 29 -7.97 9.54 -7.49
C VAL A 29 -7.88 8.10 -7.96
N GLU A 30 -6.83 7.42 -7.53
CA GLU A 30 -6.68 5.97 -7.67
C GLU A 30 -6.78 5.31 -6.30
N VAL A 31 -7.44 4.14 -6.25
CA VAL A 31 -7.49 3.28 -5.07
C VAL A 31 -6.56 2.09 -5.27
N GLN A 32 -5.73 1.82 -4.28
CA GLN A 32 -4.68 0.80 -4.36
C GLN A 32 -4.71 -0.12 -3.13
N ASN A 33 -4.14 -1.32 -3.27
CA ASN A 33 -4.21 -2.34 -2.23
C ASN A 33 -3.22 -2.03 -1.09
N HIS A 34 -3.70 -2.05 0.15
CA HIS A 34 -2.88 -1.82 1.35
C HIS A 34 -3.02 -2.95 2.38
N SER A 35 -3.26 -4.18 1.89
CA SER A 35 -3.70 -5.36 2.64
C SER A 35 -5.12 -5.24 3.17
N TYR A 36 -5.79 -6.38 3.34
CA TYR A 36 -7.12 -6.44 3.94
C TYR A 36 -7.03 -6.30 5.46
N ASN A 37 -6.21 -7.14 6.10
CA ASN A 37 -6.08 -7.17 7.56
C ASN A 37 -4.64 -7.44 8.04
N LEU A 38 -3.64 -7.08 7.23
CA LEU A 38 -2.22 -7.19 7.59
C LEU A 38 -1.60 -5.83 7.94
N HIS A 39 -2.40 -4.80 8.20
CA HIS A 39 -1.96 -3.50 8.70
C HIS A 39 -1.85 -3.46 10.23
N ALA A 40 -1.18 -4.46 10.81
CA ALA A 40 -0.92 -4.56 12.25
C ALA A 40 0.58 -4.67 12.54
N TYR A 41 1.00 -4.10 13.67
CA TYR A 41 2.36 -4.23 14.18
C TYR A 41 2.31 -4.91 15.55
N THR A 42 2.44 -6.24 15.56
CA THR A 42 2.42 -7.05 16.78
C THR A 42 3.83 -7.51 17.14
N SER A 43 4.00 -8.16 18.29
CA SER A 43 5.28 -8.79 18.65
C SER A 43 5.68 -9.95 17.72
N GLU A 44 4.72 -10.47 16.94
CA GLU A 44 4.92 -11.62 16.05
C GLU A 44 5.06 -11.19 14.59
N ARG A 45 4.12 -10.37 14.10
CA ARG A 45 4.07 -9.92 12.70
C ARG A 45 4.16 -8.41 12.59
N HIS A 46 5.05 -7.96 11.71
CA HIS A 46 5.27 -6.55 11.42
C HIS A 46 4.72 -6.24 10.02
N GLY A 47 3.50 -5.70 9.95
CA GLY A 47 2.81 -5.48 8.68
C GLY A 47 2.53 -6.80 7.96
N CYS A 48 2.85 -6.85 6.66
CA CYS A 48 2.67 -8.05 5.85
C CYS A 48 3.94 -8.92 5.76
N MET A 49 4.96 -8.73 6.59
CA MET A 49 6.18 -9.56 6.52
C MET A 49 5.97 -10.97 7.03
N GLN A 50 6.73 -11.92 6.48
CA GLN A 50 6.80 -13.30 6.95
C GLN A 50 7.34 -13.37 8.40
N ASN A 51 6.71 -14.20 9.22
CA ASN A 51 7.12 -14.39 10.60
C ASN A 51 8.35 -15.30 10.68
N ARG A 52 9.17 -15.12 11.73
CA ARG A 52 10.28 -16.04 11.99
C ARG A 52 9.75 -17.45 12.27
N GLY A 53 10.13 -18.42 11.44
CA GLY A 53 9.71 -19.82 11.57
C GLY A 53 8.40 -20.16 10.85
N GLU A 54 7.73 -19.19 10.23
CA GLU A 54 6.63 -19.43 9.30
C GLU A 54 7.19 -20.01 7.99
N SER A 55 6.60 -21.08 7.47
CA SER A 55 7.03 -21.64 6.20
C SER A 55 6.65 -20.73 5.04
N ASP A 56 7.45 -20.73 3.99
CA ASP A 56 7.21 -19.92 2.79
C ASP A 56 5.83 -20.21 2.18
N ALA A 57 5.42 -21.47 2.17
CA ALA A 57 4.11 -21.89 1.67
C ALA A 57 2.96 -21.32 2.52
N ALA A 58 3.06 -21.43 3.85
CA ALA A 58 2.02 -20.90 4.74
C ALA A 58 1.91 -19.37 4.64
N TYR A 59 3.05 -18.69 4.56
CA TYR A 59 3.11 -17.25 4.39
C TYR A 59 2.52 -16.80 3.04
N ALA A 60 2.90 -17.46 1.95
CA ALA A 60 2.41 -17.13 0.62
C ALA A 60 0.89 -17.31 0.53
N GLU A 61 0.34 -18.40 1.08
CA GLU A 61 -1.12 -18.61 1.12
C GLU A 61 -1.84 -17.56 1.98
N LEU A 62 -1.30 -17.23 3.16
CA LEU A 62 -1.85 -16.16 4.00
C LEU A 62 -1.90 -14.83 3.24
N LEU A 63 -0.78 -14.45 2.63
CA LEU A 63 -0.67 -13.19 1.92
C LEU A 63 -1.61 -13.16 0.71
N ARG A 64 -1.64 -14.20 -0.12
CA ARG A 64 -2.55 -14.28 -1.28
C ARG A 64 -4.00 -14.16 -0.86
N ALA A 65 -4.42 -14.90 0.17
CA ALA A 65 -5.80 -14.86 0.65
C ALA A 65 -6.20 -13.48 1.18
N ASP A 66 -5.33 -12.83 1.94
CA ASP A 66 -5.57 -11.47 2.46
C ASP A 66 -5.68 -10.45 1.34
N LEU A 67 -4.73 -10.45 0.41
CA LEU A 67 -4.72 -9.49 -0.70
C LEU A 67 -5.89 -9.73 -1.66
N GLN A 68 -6.19 -10.97 -2.00
CA GLN A 68 -7.30 -11.33 -2.90
C GLN A 68 -8.64 -10.89 -2.31
N ARG A 69 -8.83 -11.04 -1.00
CA ARG A 69 -10.06 -10.55 -0.36
C ARG A 69 -10.28 -9.06 -0.59
N LEU A 70 -9.25 -8.23 -0.41
CA LEU A 70 -9.38 -6.80 -0.69
C LEU A 70 -9.56 -6.51 -2.19
N GLN A 71 -8.92 -7.27 -3.09
CA GLN A 71 -9.16 -7.13 -4.52
C GLN A 71 -10.63 -7.39 -4.87
N ASP A 72 -11.22 -8.46 -4.31
CA ASP A 72 -12.60 -8.86 -4.57
C ASP A 72 -13.58 -7.82 -4.03
N GLU A 73 -13.40 -7.36 -2.78
CA GLU A 73 -14.25 -6.32 -2.19
C GLU A 73 -14.17 -5.00 -2.97
N LEU A 74 -12.96 -4.56 -3.39
CA LEU A 74 -12.81 -3.36 -4.21
C LEU A 74 -13.46 -3.51 -5.59
N ALA A 75 -13.31 -4.67 -6.23
CA ALA A 75 -13.93 -4.94 -7.52
C ALA A 75 -15.45 -4.95 -7.41
N GLU A 76 -16.00 -5.54 -6.35
CA GLU A 76 -17.44 -5.59 -6.09
C GLU A 76 -18.03 -4.20 -5.84
N HIS A 77 -17.39 -3.39 -4.99
CA HIS A 77 -17.94 -2.10 -4.56
C HIS A 77 -17.64 -0.93 -5.49
N THR A 78 -16.58 -1.00 -6.29
CA THR A 78 -16.10 0.13 -7.11
C THR A 78 -15.95 -0.20 -8.60
N GLY A 79 -16.03 -1.48 -8.97
CA GLY A 79 -15.72 -1.94 -10.33
C GLY A 79 -14.26 -1.76 -10.73
N ARG A 80 -13.36 -1.47 -9.76
CA ARG A 80 -11.92 -1.31 -9.97
C ARG A 80 -11.15 -2.38 -9.23
N THR A 81 -10.15 -2.94 -9.88
CA THR A 81 -9.22 -3.91 -9.32
C THR A 81 -7.85 -3.24 -9.21
N PRO A 82 -7.31 -3.02 -8.00
CA PRO A 82 -5.98 -2.44 -7.83
C PRO A 82 -4.89 -3.21 -8.57
N ASP A 83 -3.91 -2.49 -9.08
CA ASP A 83 -2.71 -3.02 -9.73
C ASP A 83 -1.42 -2.62 -8.99
N THR A 84 -1.52 -1.77 -7.97
CA THR A 84 -0.39 -1.30 -7.17
C THR A 84 -0.60 -1.68 -5.71
N PHE A 85 0.49 -2.14 -5.06
CA PHE A 85 0.48 -2.48 -3.63
C PHE A 85 1.31 -1.49 -2.82
N ALA A 86 0.72 -0.90 -1.78
CA ALA A 86 1.47 -0.14 -0.78
C ALA A 86 1.79 -1.04 0.42
N TYR A 87 3.04 -1.18 0.83
CA TYR A 87 3.38 -2.02 1.98
C TYR A 87 2.95 -1.35 3.29
N PRO A 88 2.17 -2.02 4.16
CA PRO A 88 1.94 -1.58 5.53
C PRO A 88 3.28 -1.29 6.24
N TYR A 89 3.39 -0.09 6.82
CA TYR A 89 4.61 0.41 7.47
C TYR A 89 5.88 0.42 6.59
N GLY A 90 5.74 0.24 5.27
CA GLY A 90 6.88 0.12 4.36
C GLY A 90 7.72 -1.13 4.58
N LYS A 91 7.18 -2.17 5.22
CA LYS A 91 7.89 -3.42 5.49
C LYS A 91 7.65 -4.43 4.36
N TYR A 92 8.72 -4.90 3.75
CA TYR A 92 8.69 -5.77 2.58
C TYR A 92 9.75 -6.88 2.69
N GLY A 93 9.61 -7.92 1.87
CA GLY A 93 10.56 -9.01 1.72
C GLY A 93 10.48 -9.64 0.32
N ASP A 94 11.51 -10.38 -0.08
CA ASP A 94 11.63 -10.92 -1.44
C ASP A 94 10.49 -11.89 -1.78
N LEU A 95 10.05 -12.70 -0.81
CA LEU A 95 8.91 -13.60 -0.99
C LEU A 95 7.58 -12.83 -1.14
N THR A 96 7.41 -11.71 -0.41
CA THR A 96 6.24 -10.82 -0.57
C THR A 96 6.16 -10.31 -2.00
N ASP A 97 7.29 -9.83 -2.55
CA ASP A 97 7.34 -9.29 -3.91
C ASP A 97 7.06 -10.36 -4.97
N THR A 98 7.57 -11.57 -4.74
CA THR A 98 7.30 -12.72 -5.61
C THR A 98 5.80 -13.02 -5.65
N VAL A 99 5.14 -13.07 -4.49
CA VAL A 99 3.69 -13.29 -4.40
C VAL A 99 2.91 -12.16 -5.08
N LEU A 100 3.30 -10.89 -4.87
CA LEU A 100 2.66 -9.74 -5.51
C LEU A 100 2.75 -9.80 -7.04
N ARG A 101 3.91 -10.19 -7.57
CA ARG A 101 4.11 -10.41 -9.02
C ARG A 101 3.24 -11.54 -9.54
N ASP A 102 3.19 -12.67 -8.84
CA ASP A 102 2.36 -13.82 -9.21
C ASP A 102 0.87 -13.47 -9.25
N MET A 103 0.42 -12.55 -8.38
CA MET A 103 -0.95 -12.05 -8.34
C MET A 103 -1.25 -10.99 -9.41
N GLY A 104 -0.24 -10.52 -10.15
CA GLY A 104 -0.42 -9.55 -11.24
C GLY A 104 -0.33 -8.08 -10.82
N PHE A 105 0.10 -7.77 -9.59
CA PHE A 105 0.43 -6.39 -9.23
C PHE A 105 1.58 -5.89 -10.10
N GLN A 106 1.48 -4.68 -10.62
CA GLN A 106 2.42 -4.06 -11.56
C GLN A 106 3.40 -3.09 -10.88
N ALA A 107 3.08 -2.60 -9.69
CA ALA A 107 3.93 -1.68 -8.95
C ALA A 107 3.81 -1.88 -7.43
N THR A 108 4.85 -1.50 -6.69
CA THR A 108 4.81 -1.53 -5.22
C THR A 108 5.46 -0.30 -4.59
N LEU A 109 4.87 0.19 -3.48
CA LEU A 109 5.26 1.44 -2.81
C LEU A 109 5.73 1.17 -1.37
N THR A 110 6.96 1.54 -1.03
CA THR A 110 7.54 1.38 0.32
C THR A 110 7.44 2.67 1.13
N CYS A 111 7.98 2.70 2.35
CA CYS A 111 8.22 3.93 3.10
C CYS A 111 9.69 4.39 3.03
N ASP A 112 10.50 3.73 2.19
CA ASP A 112 11.89 4.11 2.02
C ASP A 112 11.96 5.49 1.39
N TRP A 113 12.77 6.35 2.00
CA TRP A 113 12.90 7.71 1.52
C TRP A 113 13.76 7.70 0.26
N GLY A 114 13.26 8.26 -0.83
CA GLY A 114 14.01 8.35 -2.07
C GLY A 114 13.24 9.04 -3.18
N VAL A 115 13.94 9.31 -4.27
CA VAL A 115 13.34 9.70 -5.54
C VAL A 115 13.45 8.53 -6.50
N ASN A 116 12.35 8.23 -7.17
CA ASN A 116 12.25 7.10 -8.07
C ASN A 116 12.74 7.50 -9.46
N HIS A 117 13.54 6.62 -10.07
CA HIS A 117 13.96 6.76 -11.46
C HIS A 117 13.13 5.81 -12.32
N ILE A 118 12.11 6.35 -12.99
CA ILE A 118 11.21 5.56 -13.83
C ILE A 118 11.86 5.35 -15.20
N THR A 119 11.95 4.09 -15.60
CA THR A 119 12.50 3.67 -16.90
C THR A 119 11.45 2.90 -17.69
N ARG A 120 11.83 2.31 -18.83
CA ARG A 120 10.97 1.38 -19.57
C ARG A 120 11.05 -0.06 -19.06
N ASP A 121 11.93 -0.34 -18.10
CA ASP A 121 12.00 -1.62 -17.43
C ASP A 121 10.89 -1.71 -16.38
N PRO A 122 9.92 -2.65 -16.49
CA PRO A 122 8.84 -2.80 -15.51
C PRO A 122 9.34 -3.05 -14.09
N ASP A 123 10.54 -3.63 -13.93
CA ASP A 123 11.08 -3.91 -12.60
C ASP A 123 11.38 -2.64 -11.80
N CYS A 124 11.55 -1.48 -12.45
CA CYS A 124 11.73 -0.21 -11.76
C CYS A 124 10.48 0.27 -10.99
N LEU A 125 9.33 -0.37 -11.20
CA LEU A 125 8.06 -0.04 -10.51
C LEU A 125 7.89 -0.78 -9.18
N TYR A 126 8.79 -1.68 -8.83
CA TYR A 126 8.78 -2.37 -7.54
C TYR A 126 9.67 -1.66 -6.53
N ARG A 127 9.20 -1.64 -5.29
CA ARG A 127 9.84 -0.99 -4.14
C ARG A 127 10.06 0.52 -4.32
N LEU A 128 9.15 1.19 -5.02
CA LEU A 128 9.21 2.64 -5.20
C LEU A 128 9.21 3.34 -3.83
N GLY A 129 10.19 4.22 -3.64
CA GLY A 129 10.33 5.02 -2.43
C GLY A 129 9.22 6.07 -2.32
N ARG A 130 8.90 6.46 -1.08
CA ARG A 130 7.96 7.53 -0.77
C ARG A 130 8.56 8.52 0.20
N ILE A 131 8.29 9.80 -0.02
CA ILE A 131 8.68 10.85 0.89
C ILE A 131 7.55 11.03 1.92
N CYS A 132 7.68 10.37 3.07
CA CYS A 132 6.74 10.53 4.18
C CYS A 132 6.83 11.96 4.75
N ARG A 133 5.68 12.63 4.83
CA ARG A 133 5.51 13.94 5.47
C ARG A 133 4.93 13.73 6.86
N SER A 134 5.71 14.01 7.89
CA SER A 134 5.21 13.95 9.27
C SER A 134 4.18 15.05 9.56
N HIS A 135 3.32 14.79 10.54
CA HIS A 135 2.40 15.79 11.06
C HIS A 135 3.14 17.09 11.43
N ASN A 136 2.52 18.25 11.20
CA ASN A 136 3.09 19.60 11.36
C ASN A 136 4.34 19.95 10.54
N GLN A 137 4.79 19.09 9.63
CA GLN A 137 5.86 19.44 8.70
C GLN A 137 5.32 20.21 7.49
N SER A 138 5.95 21.30 7.06
CA SER A 138 5.51 22.01 5.85
C SER A 138 5.92 21.27 4.57
N LEU A 139 5.06 21.29 3.55
CA LEU A 139 5.35 20.71 2.24
C LEU A 139 6.63 21.30 1.63
N GLN A 140 6.83 22.62 1.76
CA GLN A 140 8.03 23.30 1.28
C GLN A 140 9.32 22.73 1.89
N SER A 141 9.33 22.44 3.20
CA SER A 141 10.49 21.86 3.89
C SER A 141 10.79 20.46 3.36
N VAL A 142 9.75 19.63 3.20
CA VAL A 142 9.85 18.27 2.64
C VAL A 142 10.43 18.28 1.23
N LEU A 143 9.88 19.13 0.35
CA LEU A 143 10.33 19.22 -1.04
C LEU A 143 11.76 19.74 -1.16
N ARG A 144 12.17 20.73 -0.35
CA ARG A 144 13.57 21.18 -0.32
C ARG A 144 14.53 20.07 0.10
N ARG A 145 14.14 19.21 1.04
CA ARG A 145 14.94 18.04 1.43
C ARG A 145 15.04 17.03 0.28
N ALA A 146 13.92 16.79 -0.41
CA ALA A 146 13.85 15.92 -1.58
C ALA A 146 14.78 16.35 -2.72
N LEU A 147 14.72 17.63 -3.08
CA LEU A 147 15.54 18.22 -4.14
C LEU A 147 17.04 18.19 -3.81
N LYS A 148 17.42 18.28 -2.53
CA LYS A 148 18.83 18.21 -2.12
C LYS A 148 19.42 16.81 -2.21
N ALA A 149 18.63 15.76 -2.03
CA ALA A 149 19.14 14.39 -2.08
C ALA A 149 19.17 13.81 -3.50
N THR A 150 18.62 14.54 -4.48
CA THR A 150 18.65 14.20 -5.91
C THR A 150 19.72 14.95 -6.70
N ALA A 151 20.38 15.93 -6.05
CA ALA A 151 21.51 16.68 -6.59
C ALA A 151 22.82 16.02 -6.18
#